data_AF-A0A2K5CAV4-F1
#
_entry.id   AF-A0A2K5CAV4-F1
#
_cell.length_a   1.000
_cell.length_b   1.000
_cell.length_c   1.000
_cell.angle_alpha   90.00
_cell.angle_beta   90.00
_cell.angle_gamma   90.00
#
_symmetry.space_group_name_H-M   'P 1'
#
loop_
_entity.id
_entity.type
_entity.pdbx_description
1 polymer ?
#
loop_
_entity_poly.entity_id
_entity_poly.type
_entity_poly.pdbx_seq_one_letter_code
_entity_poly.pdbx_strand_id
1 'polypeptide(L)'
;MFFGPLCECHEWVCETYDGSTCAGHGKCNCGKCKCDQGWYGDACQYPTNCDLTKKKSNQMCKNSQDIICSNAGTCHCGRCKCDNSDGSGLVYGKFCECDDRECIDDETEEMCGGHGKCYCGNCYCKAGWHGDKCEFQCDITPWESKRRCTSPDGKICSNRGTCVCGECSCHDVDPTGDWGDIHGDTCECDERDCRAVYDRYSDDFCSGHGQCNCGRCDCKAGWHGKKCEHPQSCTLSAEESIRRCQGSSDLPCSGRGKCECGKCTCYPPEDHRVYGKTCECDDRRCEDLDGVVCGGHGTCSCGRCVCERGWFGKLCQHPRKCNMTEEQSKNLCESADGILCSGKGSCHCGKCICSAEEWYISGEFCDCDDRDCDKHDGLICTGNGICSCGNCECWDGWNGNACEIWLGAEYP
;
A
#
# COMPACT_ATOMS: atom_id res chain seq x y z
N MET A 1 -21.15 60.03 7.77
CA MET A 1 -21.96 61.16 7.24
C MET A 1 -21.74 61.20 5.74
N PHE A 2 -22.81 61.28 4.95
CA PHE A 2 -22.69 61.43 3.50
C PHE A 2 -22.37 62.89 3.14
N PHE A 3 -21.46 63.11 2.21
CA PHE A 3 -21.04 64.44 1.75
C PHE A 3 -20.86 64.45 0.23
N GLY A 4 -20.72 65.63 -0.38
CA GLY A 4 -20.71 65.81 -1.84
C GLY A 4 -21.97 66.53 -2.35
N PRO A 5 -21.95 67.03 -3.59
CA PRO A 5 -23.03 67.85 -4.15
C PRO A 5 -24.37 67.12 -4.28
N LEU A 6 -24.37 65.77 -4.32
CA LEU A 6 -25.57 64.93 -4.35
C LEU A 6 -25.62 63.93 -3.17
N CYS A 7 -24.81 64.13 -2.12
CA CYS A 7 -24.64 63.19 -1.00
C CYS A 7 -24.20 61.78 -1.42
N GLU A 8 -23.46 61.65 -2.52
CA GLU A 8 -23.02 60.36 -3.07
C GLU A 8 -21.77 59.78 -2.37
N CYS A 9 -21.05 60.57 -1.56
CA CYS A 9 -19.77 60.17 -0.97
C CYS A 9 -19.91 59.84 0.52
N HIS A 10 -19.20 58.81 1.00
CA HIS A 10 -19.11 58.47 2.42
C HIS A 10 -17.69 57.99 2.78
N GLU A 11 -17.25 58.19 4.03
CA GLU A 11 -15.85 57.95 4.45
C GLU A 11 -15.40 56.48 4.33
N TRP A 12 -16.31 55.51 4.47
CA TRP A 12 -16.07 54.07 4.28
C TRP A 12 -15.74 53.63 2.84
N VAL A 13 -15.86 54.54 1.84
CA VAL A 13 -15.56 54.20 0.43
C VAL A 13 -14.06 54.28 0.13
N CYS A 14 -13.28 54.94 0.98
CA CYS A 14 -11.84 55.07 0.76
C CYS A 14 -11.05 53.87 1.27
N GLU A 15 -9.93 53.61 0.59
CA GLU A 15 -8.98 52.55 0.92
C GLU A 15 -8.56 52.56 2.39
N THR A 16 -8.46 51.36 2.95
CA THR A 16 -8.06 51.15 4.34
C THR A 16 -6.75 50.39 4.41
N TYR A 17 -5.88 50.79 5.34
CA TYR A 17 -4.64 50.07 5.65
C TYR A 17 -4.56 49.83 7.15
N ASP A 18 -4.26 48.58 7.55
CA ASP A 18 -4.17 48.17 8.96
C ASP A 18 -5.42 48.57 9.79
N GLY A 19 -6.60 48.43 9.19
CA GLY A 19 -7.89 48.75 9.81
C GLY A 19 -8.25 50.24 9.87
N SER A 20 -7.44 51.14 9.33
CA SER A 20 -7.68 52.59 9.32
C SER A 20 -7.90 53.14 7.91
N THR A 21 -8.95 53.92 7.70
CA THR A 21 -9.19 54.64 6.43
C THR A 21 -8.06 55.62 6.16
N CYS A 22 -7.51 55.59 4.94
CA CYS A 22 -6.34 56.37 4.55
C CYS A 22 -5.15 56.24 5.51
N ALA A 23 -5.00 55.06 6.14
CA ALA A 23 -3.95 54.75 7.11
C ALA A 23 -3.85 55.74 8.30
N GLY A 24 -4.88 56.57 8.52
CA GLY A 24 -4.82 57.68 9.47
C GLY A 24 -3.92 58.86 9.06
N HIS A 25 -3.39 58.86 7.84
CA HIS A 25 -2.44 59.86 7.30
C HIS A 25 -2.98 60.58 6.06
N GLY A 26 -4.30 60.71 5.97
CA GLY A 26 -4.94 61.41 4.88
C GLY A 26 -6.43 61.60 5.13
N LYS A 27 -7.05 62.42 4.27
CA LYS A 27 -8.50 62.65 4.29
C LYS A 27 -9.16 61.92 3.13
N CYS A 28 -10.19 61.15 3.43
CA CYS A 28 -11.02 60.50 2.41
C CYS A 28 -11.80 61.56 1.64
N ASN A 29 -11.64 61.60 0.32
CA ASN A 29 -12.43 62.42 -0.58
C ASN A 29 -13.09 61.54 -1.64
N CYS A 30 -14.34 61.15 -1.37
CA CYS A 30 -15.19 60.38 -2.29
C CYS A 30 -14.50 59.16 -2.94
N GLY A 31 -14.01 58.23 -2.11
CA GLY A 31 -13.36 57.01 -2.58
C GLY A 31 -11.88 57.14 -2.90
N LYS A 32 -11.27 58.32 -2.77
CA LYS A 32 -9.82 58.50 -2.88
C LYS A 32 -9.22 59.13 -1.63
N CYS A 33 -8.12 58.57 -1.15
CA CYS A 33 -7.36 59.15 -0.05
C CYS A 33 -6.50 60.30 -0.53
N LYS A 34 -6.70 61.49 0.06
CA LYS A 34 -5.79 62.62 -0.10
C LYS A 34 -4.80 62.59 1.05
N CYS A 35 -3.57 62.18 0.74
CA CYS A 35 -2.53 61.99 1.75
C CYS A 35 -1.98 63.30 2.30
N ASP A 36 -1.65 63.27 3.59
CA ASP A 36 -0.96 64.34 4.27
C ASP A 36 0.48 64.46 3.76
N GLN A 37 1.08 65.64 3.95
CA GLN A 37 2.44 65.90 3.48
C GLN A 37 3.43 64.91 4.10
N GLY A 38 4.16 64.19 3.25
CA GLY A 38 5.10 63.14 3.67
C GLY A 38 4.56 61.71 3.58
N TRP A 39 3.34 61.53 3.07
CA TRP A 39 2.70 60.22 2.88
C TRP A 39 2.20 60.04 1.45
N TYR A 40 2.23 58.81 0.95
CA TYR A 40 1.78 58.46 -0.40
C TYR A 40 1.28 57.01 -0.49
N GLY A 41 0.69 56.65 -1.63
CA GLY A 41 -0.01 55.38 -1.85
C GLY A 41 -1.53 55.56 -1.82
N ASP A 42 -2.27 54.56 -2.33
CA ASP A 42 -3.73 54.66 -2.51
C ASP A 42 -4.50 54.77 -1.18
N ALA A 43 -3.92 54.23 -0.10
CA ALA A 43 -4.41 54.34 1.26
C ALA A 43 -3.53 55.26 2.13
N CYS A 44 -2.63 56.06 1.55
CA CYS A 44 -1.64 56.86 2.28
C CYS A 44 -0.75 56.05 3.23
N GLN A 45 -0.49 54.81 2.85
CA GLN A 45 0.18 53.83 3.70
C GLN A 45 1.70 54.02 3.74
N TYR A 46 2.34 54.65 2.73
CA TYR A 46 3.79 54.72 2.65
C TYR A 46 4.33 56.11 3.06
N PRO A 47 5.32 56.17 3.96
CA PRO A 47 6.00 57.42 4.28
C PRO A 47 7.03 57.74 3.19
N THR A 48 7.15 59.02 2.80
CA THR A 48 8.12 59.47 1.79
C THR A 48 9.56 59.45 2.30
N ASN A 49 9.75 59.69 3.60
CA ASN A 49 11.05 59.60 4.27
C ASN A 49 11.01 58.47 5.29
N CYS A 50 12.04 57.62 5.28
CA CYS A 50 12.14 56.51 6.23
C CYS A 50 13.20 56.77 7.28
N ASP A 51 12.76 56.97 8.53
CA ASP A 51 13.65 57.15 9.69
C ASP A 51 14.08 55.80 10.32
N LEU A 52 13.66 54.67 9.74
CA LEU A 52 13.95 53.33 10.21
C LEU A 52 15.19 52.75 9.52
N THR A 53 16.02 52.03 10.27
CA THR A 53 17.07 51.21 9.68
C THR A 53 16.46 50.02 8.94
N LYS A 54 17.15 49.52 7.90
CA LYS A 54 16.68 48.34 7.12
C LYS A 54 16.34 47.14 8.00
N LYS A 55 17.13 46.91 9.07
CA LYS A 55 16.87 45.82 10.03
C LYS A 55 15.57 46.00 10.80
N LYS A 56 15.29 47.20 11.32
CA LYS A 56 14.04 47.50 12.05
C LYS A 56 12.83 47.51 11.11
N SER A 57 12.99 48.08 9.92
CA SER A 57 11.97 48.04 8.86
C SER A 57 11.58 46.59 8.54
N ASN A 58 12.57 45.73 8.24
CA ASN A 58 12.30 44.34 7.90
C ASN A 58 11.64 43.55 9.04
N GLN A 59 11.94 43.85 10.30
CA GLN A 59 11.29 43.22 11.45
C GLN A 59 9.78 43.50 11.50
N MET A 60 9.34 44.69 11.06
CA MET A 60 7.93 45.06 11.03
C MET A 60 7.17 44.49 9.83
N CYS A 61 7.89 43.98 8.83
CA CYS A 61 7.33 43.39 7.61
C CYS A 61 7.27 41.85 7.65
N LYS A 62 7.62 41.23 8.78
CA LYS A 62 7.58 39.77 8.95
C LYS A 62 6.18 39.29 9.33
N ASN A 63 5.72 38.23 8.68
CA ASN A 63 4.49 37.53 9.05
C ASN A 63 4.72 36.53 10.20
N SER A 64 3.69 35.74 10.55
CA SER A 64 3.75 34.71 11.61
C SER A 64 4.75 33.57 11.36
N GLN A 65 5.19 33.41 10.10
CA GLN A 65 6.18 32.42 9.67
C GLN A 65 7.58 33.05 9.50
N ASP A 66 7.80 34.26 10.01
CA ASP A 66 9.07 35.00 9.91
C ASP A 66 9.46 35.43 8.48
N ILE A 67 8.55 35.32 7.51
CA ILE A 67 8.76 35.68 6.11
C ILE A 67 8.45 37.16 5.89
N ILE A 68 9.36 37.87 5.22
CA ILE A 68 9.20 39.30 4.91
C ILE A 68 8.25 39.45 3.73
N CYS A 69 7.11 40.12 3.93
CA CYS A 69 6.12 40.40 2.89
C CYS A 69 5.70 39.16 2.07
N SER A 70 5.63 38.00 2.73
CA SER A 70 5.25 36.71 2.15
C SER A 70 5.99 36.34 0.84
N ASN A 71 7.19 36.91 0.62
CA ASN A 71 7.94 36.85 -0.64
C ASN A 71 7.19 37.37 -1.89
N ALA A 72 6.04 38.03 -1.72
CA ALA A 72 5.20 38.58 -2.78
C ALA A 72 5.26 40.11 -2.84
N GLY A 73 6.30 40.70 -2.25
CA GLY A 73 6.49 42.14 -2.22
C GLY A 73 7.79 42.57 -1.56
N THR A 74 7.99 43.89 -1.54
CA THR A 74 9.19 44.53 -0.98
C THR A 74 8.85 45.31 0.30
N CYS A 75 9.68 45.16 1.33
CA CYS A 75 9.49 45.91 2.57
C CYS A 75 10.04 47.34 2.44
N HIS A 76 9.16 48.32 2.59
CA HIS A 76 9.49 49.74 2.58
C HIS A 76 9.05 50.41 3.89
N CYS A 77 10.02 50.77 4.72
CA CYS A 77 9.81 51.47 5.98
C CYS A 77 8.79 50.83 6.94
N GLY A 78 8.93 49.52 7.15
CA GLY A 78 8.09 48.73 8.05
C GLY A 78 6.72 48.36 7.49
N ARG A 79 6.51 48.55 6.18
CA ARG A 79 5.29 48.17 5.47
C ARG A 79 5.61 47.42 4.19
N CYS A 80 4.75 46.48 3.81
CA CYS A 80 4.95 45.70 2.59
C CYS A 80 4.33 46.40 1.40
N LYS A 81 5.12 46.52 0.33
CA LYS A 81 4.68 46.95 -0.99
C LYS A 81 4.58 45.71 -1.87
N CYS A 82 3.35 45.27 -2.12
CA CYS A 82 3.08 44.05 -2.88
C CYS A 82 3.41 44.23 -4.36
N ASP A 83 4.00 43.20 -4.95
CA ASP A 83 4.43 43.21 -6.34
C ASP A 83 3.23 42.89 -7.25
N ASN A 84 2.70 43.94 -7.87
CA ASN A 84 1.65 43.87 -8.87
C ASN A 84 2.23 44.31 -10.22
N SER A 85 3.02 43.43 -10.84
CA SER A 85 3.77 43.68 -12.09
C SER A 85 2.91 44.18 -13.24
N ASP A 86 1.65 43.74 -13.29
CA ASP A 86 0.70 44.04 -14.37
C ASP A 86 -0.36 45.08 -13.99
N GLY A 87 -0.22 45.71 -12.80
CA GLY A 87 -1.21 46.65 -12.28
C GLY A 87 -2.56 46.03 -11.90
N SER A 88 -2.62 44.69 -11.84
CA SER A 88 -3.85 43.92 -11.56
C SER A 88 -4.37 44.09 -10.14
N GLY A 89 -3.51 44.45 -9.18
CA GLY A 89 -3.88 44.66 -7.77
C GLY A 89 -4.34 43.38 -7.07
N LEU A 90 -4.06 42.20 -7.63
CA LEU A 90 -4.52 40.91 -7.14
C LEU A 90 -3.72 40.42 -5.93
N VAL A 91 -2.50 40.93 -5.74
CA VAL A 91 -1.71 40.66 -4.53
C VAL A 91 -1.88 41.80 -3.54
N TYR A 92 -2.44 41.49 -2.38
CA TYR A 92 -2.75 42.48 -1.35
C TYR A 92 -2.64 41.88 0.06
N GLY A 93 -2.96 42.69 1.08
CA GLY A 93 -2.80 42.32 2.48
C GLY A 93 -1.67 43.08 3.16
N LYS A 94 -1.57 42.98 4.48
CA LYS A 94 -0.59 43.74 5.28
C LYS A 94 0.84 43.28 4.99
N PHE A 95 0.99 42.00 4.71
CA PHE A 95 2.22 41.30 4.42
C PHE A 95 2.20 40.66 3.03
N CYS A 96 1.35 41.12 2.11
CA CYS A 96 1.17 40.55 0.77
C CYS A 96 0.83 39.05 0.78
N GLU A 97 0.02 38.65 1.75
CA GLU A 97 -0.38 37.28 2.03
C GLU A 97 -1.56 36.79 1.17
N CYS A 98 -2.28 37.70 0.54
CA CYS A 98 -3.42 37.38 -0.31
C CYS A 98 -3.05 37.48 -1.78
N ASP A 99 -3.37 36.45 -2.55
CA ASP A 99 -3.17 36.39 -3.98
C ASP A 99 -4.44 35.90 -4.68
N ASP A 100 -5.19 36.82 -5.28
CA ASP A 100 -6.43 36.50 -5.98
C ASP A 100 -6.20 35.91 -7.38
N ARG A 101 -4.95 35.79 -7.84
CA ARG A 101 -4.63 35.10 -9.10
C ARG A 101 -5.01 33.62 -9.06
N GLU A 102 -5.01 33.02 -7.87
CA GLU A 102 -5.40 31.61 -7.67
C GLU A 102 -6.87 31.35 -8.01
N CYS A 103 -7.72 32.38 -7.94
CA CYS A 103 -9.13 32.30 -8.27
C CYS A 103 -9.43 32.40 -9.77
N ILE A 104 -8.44 32.74 -10.61
CA ILE A 104 -8.65 32.87 -12.04
C ILE A 104 -8.73 31.46 -12.63
N ASP A 105 -9.81 31.22 -13.37
CA ASP A 105 -10.02 29.97 -14.07
C ASP A 105 -9.15 29.91 -15.35
N ASP A 106 -8.43 28.80 -15.54
CA ASP A 106 -7.44 28.67 -16.61
C ASP A 106 -8.08 28.45 -17.99
N GLU A 107 -9.34 28.00 -18.03
CA GLU A 107 -10.07 27.75 -19.27
C GLU A 107 -10.87 28.97 -19.73
N THR A 108 -11.51 29.66 -18.79
CA THR A 108 -12.40 30.80 -19.06
C THR A 108 -11.72 32.16 -18.90
N GLU A 109 -10.54 32.20 -18.26
CA GLU A 109 -9.84 33.42 -17.83
C GLU A 109 -10.68 34.33 -16.89
N GLU A 110 -11.81 33.82 -16.36
CA GLU A 110 -12.70 34.57 -15.48
C GLU A 110 -12.39 34.30 -14.00
N MET A 111 -12.54 35.34 -13.17
CA MET A 111 -12.41 35.23 -11.72
C MET A 111 -13.57 34.41 -11.15
N CYS A 112 -13.26 33.26 -10.53
CA CYS A 112 -14.25 32.31 -10.02
C CYS A 112 -15.33 31.96 -11.07
N GLY A 113 -14.88 31.71 -12.32
CA GLY A 113 -15.72 31.33 -13.45
C GLY A 113 -16.87 32.31 -13.74
N GLY A 114 -16.78 33.57 -13.31
CA GLY A 114 -17.87 34.56 -13.41
C GLY A 114 -19.03 34.33 -12.43
N HIS A 115 -19.00 33.23 -11.68
CA HIS A 115 -20.06 32.76 -10.81
C HIS A 115 -19.77 32.93 -9.32
N GLY A 116 -18.65 33.57 -8.95
CA GLY A 116 -18.28 33.82 -7.55
C GLY A 116 -17.65 35.18 -7.30
N LYS A 117 -17.19 35.37 -6.06
CA LYS A 117 -16.28 36.45 -5.67
C LYS A 117 -15.02 35.83 -5.06
N CYS A 118 -13.85 36.27 -5.50
CA CYS A 118 -12.60 35.87 -4.89
C CYS A 118 -12.33 36.69 -3.64
N TYR A 119 -11.84 36.04 -2.59
CA TYR A 119 -11.26 36.70 -1.44
C TYR A 119 -10.02 35.93 -0.99
N CYS A 120 -8.84 36.54 -1.16
CA CYS A 120 -7.56 35.99 -0.72
C CYS A 120 -7.34 34.57 -1.25
N GLY A 121 -7.46 34.39 -2.57
CA GLY A 121 -7.27 33.10 -3.25
C GLY A 121 -8.42 32.08 -3.10
N ASN A 122 -9.52 32.44 -2.42
CA ASN A 122 -10.66 31.56 -2.22
C ASN A 122 -11.91 32.07 -2.92
N CYS A 123 -12.57 31.24 -3.73
CA CYS A 123 -13.81 31.59 -4.40
C CYS A 123 -15.05 31.35 -3.52
N TYR A 124 -15.89 32.38 -3.43
CA TYR A 124 -17.17 32.34 -2.76
C TYR A 124 -18.28 32.37 -3.82
N CYS A 125 -18.82 31.19 -4.10
CA CYS A 125 -19.76 30.99 -5.20
C CYS A 125 -21.15 31.57 -4.94
N LYS A 126 -21.82 31.97 -6.01
CA LYS A 126 -23.25 32.30 -6.01
C LYS A 126 -24.06 31.03 -5.74
N ALA A 127 -25.30 31.19 -5.26
CA ALA A 127 -26.18 30.07 -5.00
C ALA A 127 -26.37 29.19 -6.25
N GLY A 128 -26.21 27.87 -6.09
CA GLY A 128 -26.27 26.88 -7.17
C GLY A 128 -24.97 26.67 -7.93
N TRP A 129 -23.89 27.38 -7.56
CA TRP A 129 -22.55 27.19 -8.12
C TRP A 129 -21.58 26.62 -7.08
N HIS A 130 -20.73 25.71 -7.53
CA HIS A 130 -19.87 24.84 -6.72
C HIS A 130 -18.53 24.62 -7.43
N GLY A 131 -17.56 24.06 -6.71
CA GLY A 131 -16.18 23.91 -7.18
C GLY A 131 -15.26 24.93 -6.54
N ASP A 132 -13.95 24.73 -6.69
CA ASP A 132 -12.94 25.60 -6.11
C ASP A 132 -12.85 26.94 -6.85
N LYS A 133 -13.27 26.97 -8.12
CA LYS A 133 -13.38 28.16 -8.97
C LYS A 133 -14.83 28.46 -9.38
N CYS A 134 -15.83 27.86 -8.73
CA CYS A 134 -17.27 28.02 -9.03
C CYS A 134 -17.69 27.59 -10.44
N GLU A 135 -17.05 26.57 -10.98
CA GLU A 135 -17.21 26.06 -12.34
C GLU A 135 -18.40 25.09 -12.51
N PHE A 136 -18.93 24.53 -11.42
CA PHE A 136 -20.01 23.54 -11.47
C PHE A 136 -21.37 24.13 -11.06
N GLN A 137 -22.40 23.92 -11.88
CA GLN A 137 -23.77 24.25 -11.54
C GLN A 137 -24.46 23.01 -10.93
N CYS A 138 -24.90 23.09 -9.67
CA CYS A 138 -25.59 21.99 -9.01
C CYS A 138 -26.96 22.43 -8.45
N ASP A 139 -27.95 21.53 -8.52
CA ASP A 139 -29.28 21.74 -7.94
C ASP A 139 -29.35 21.51 -6.42
N ILE A 140 -28.24 21.08 -5.82
CA ILE A 140 -28.16 20.74 -4.39
C ILE A 140 -27.25 21.72 -3.64
N THR A 141 -27.48 21.87 -2.34
CA THR A 141 -26.68 22.81 -1.53
C THR A 141 -25.24 22.32 -1.32
N PRO A 142 -24.26 23.22 -1.05
CA PRO A 142 -22.87 22.80 -0.83
C PRO A 142 -22.71 21.80 0.32
N TRP A 143 -23.55 21.94 1.35
CA TRP A 143 -23.58 21.04 2.49
C TRP A 143 -24.09 19.65 2.06
N GLU A 144 -25.15 19.57 1.25
CA GLU A 144 -25.71 18.30 0.77
C GLU A 144 -24.76 17.57 -0.17
N SER A 145 -24.08 18.32 -1.05
CA SER A 145 -23.02 17.79 -1.90
C SER A 145 -21.94 17.13 -1.05
N LYS A 146 -21.41 17.86 -0.06
CA LYS A 146 -20.41 17.34 0.86
C LYS A 146 -20.91 16.10 1.62
N ARG A 147 -22.14 16.10 2.13
CA ARG A 147 -22.71 14.96 2.87
C ARG A 147 -22.78 13.71 1.99
N ARG A 148 -23.23 13.82 0.74
CA ARG A 148 -23.37 12.66 -0.15
C ARG A 148 -22.03 12.02 -0.50
N CYS A 149 -20.99 12.84 -0.66
CA CYS A 149 -19.64 12.36 -0.93
C CYS A 149 -18.86 11.94 0.33
N THR A 150 -19.43 12.07 1.53
CA THR A 150 -18.73 11.71 2.76
C THR A 150 -18.82 10.20 2.97
N SER A 151 -17.68 9.54 2.86
CA SER A 151 -17.47 8.11 3.14
C SER A 151 -17.77 7.76 4.61
N PRO A 152 -18.02 6.48 4.95
CA PRO A 152 -18.27 6.04 6.32
C PRO A 152 -17.16 6.36 7.33
N ASP A 153 -15.92 6.51 6.85
CA ASP A 153 -14.74 6.90 7.62
C ASP A 153 -14.62 8.43 7.82
N GLY A 154 -15.59 9.20 7.31
CA GLY A 154 -15.69 10.66 7.44
C GLY A 154 -14.87 11.45 6.42
N LYS A 155 -14.25 10.78 5.43
CA LYS A 155 -13.50 11.44 4.35
C LYS A 155 -14.40 11.77 3.17
N ILE A 156 -14.02 12.77 2.37
CA ILE A 156 -14.72 13.08 1.12
C ILE A 156 -14.14 12.18 0.03
N CYS A 157 -14.98 11.35 -0.60
CA CYS A 157 -14.59 10.41 -1.65
C CYS A 157 -13.36 9.56 -1.27
N SER A 158 -13.26 9.12 0.00
CA SER A 158 -12.12 8.37 0.54
C SER A 158 -10.74 9.00 0.35
N ASN A 159 -10.65 10.32 0.05
CA ASN A 159 -9.46 11.02 -0.45
C ASN A 159 -8.86 10.43 -1.75
N ARG A 160 -9.68 9.70 -2.52
CA ARG A 160 -9.31 9.05 -3.78
C ARG A 160 -10.13 9.56 -4.98
N GLY A 161 -10.85 10.65 -4.79
CA GLY A 161 -11.67 11.25 -5.84
C GLY A 161 -12.10 12.66 -5.51
N THR A 162 -12.67 13.32 -6.52
CA THR A 162 -13.22 14.67 -6.42
C THR A 162 -14.73 14.59 -6.28
N CYS A 163 -15.29 15.25 -5.26
CA CYS A 163 -16.73 15.35 -5.09
C CYS A 163 -17.31 16.48 -5.96
N VAL A 164 -18.19 16.15 -6.89
CA VAL A 164 -18.90 17.12 -7.74
C VAL A 164 -20.40 16.86 -7.62
N CYS A 165 -21.16 17.88 -7.22
CA CYS A 165 -22.63 17.79 -7.06
C CYS A 165 -23.15 16.57 -6.28
N GLY A 166 -22.39 16.10 -5.28
CA GLY A 166 -22.78 14.97 -4.44
C GLY A 166 -22.48 13.59 -5.05
N GLU A 167 -21.67 13.55 -6.09
CA GLU A 167 -21.15 12.35 -6.73
C GLU A 167 -19.61 12.39 -6.72
N CYS A 168 -18.99 11.25 -6.42
CA CYS A 168 -17.54 11.14 -6.39
C CYS A 168 -17.00 10.71 -7.74
N SER A 169 -16.14 11.53 -8.34
CA SER A 169 -15.33 11.17 -9.49
C SER A 169 -14.01 10.58 -8.99
N CYS A 170 -13.87 9.26 -9.06
CA CYS A 170 -12.69 8.56 -8.56
C CYS A 170 -11.49 8.76 -9.47
N HIS A 171 -10.31 8.91 -8.87
CA HIS A 171 -9.05 9.00 -9.61
C HIS A 171 -8.51 7.59 -9.83
N ASP A 172 -8.12 7.27 -11.06
CA ASP A 172 -7.56 5.97 -11.42
C ASP A 172 -6.10 5.77 -10.94
N VAL A 173 -5.50 6.80 -10.32
CA VAL A 173 -4.08 6.86 -10.00
C VAL A 173 -3.88 7.14 -8.53
N ASP A 174 -3.23 6.20 -7.83
CA ASP A 174 -2.73 6.40 -6.47
C ASP A 174 -1.55 7.41 -6.50
N PRO A 175 -1.31 8.25 -5.47
CA PRO A 175 -0.10 9.06 -5.33
C PRO A 175 1.23 8.30 -5.50
N THR A 176 1.26 6.96 -5.47
CA THR A 176 2.44 6.15 -5.83
C THR A 176 2.70 6.02 -7.35
N GLY A 177 1.75 6.43 -8.20
CA GLY A 177 1.86 6.35 -9.66
C GLY A 177 1.41 5.01 -10.26
N ASP A 178 0.88 4.10 -9.45
CA ASP A 178 0.28 2.85 -9.93
C ASP A 178 -1.19 3.06 -10.27
N TRP A 179 -1.60 2.58 -11.44
CA TRP A 179 -2.99 2.54 -11.90
C TRP A 179 -3.76 1.49 -11.10
N GLY A 180 -4.92 1.86 -10.57
CA GLY A 180 -5.84 0.93 -9.91
C GLY A 180 -7.29 1.25 -10.25
N ASP A 181 -8.13 0.23 -10.39
CA ASP A 181 -9.56 0.38 -10.64
C ASP A 181 -10.24 0.82 -9.34
N ILE A 182 -10.17 2.13 -9.04
CA ILE A 182 -10.78 2.74 -7.86
C ILE A 182 -12.22 3.09 -8.18
N HIS A 183 -13.15 2.55 -7.40
CA HIS A 183 -14.58 2.71 -7.65
C HIS A 183 -15.40 2.72 -6.34
N GLY A 184 -16.73 2.80 -6.47
CA GLY A 184 -17.68 2.91 -5.35
C GLY A 184 -18.26 4.31 -5.24
N ASP A 185 -19.38 4.43 -4.51
CA ASP A 185 -20.13 5.70 -4.40
C ASP A 185 -19.28 6.81 -3.77
N THR A 186 -18.28 6.43 -2.97
CA THR A 186 -17.34 7.34 -2.32
C THR A 186 -15.87 6.93 -2.55
N CYS A 187 -15.57 6.26 -3.67
CA CYS A 187 -14.22 5.80 -4.03
C CYS A 187 -13.53 4.94 -2.97
N GLU A 188 -14.32 4.18 -2.20
CA GLU A 188 -13.85 3.36 -1.09
C GLU A 188 -13.22 2.03 -1.54
N CYS A 189 -13.37 1.66 -2.82
CA CYS A 189 -12.92 0.39 -3.35
C CYS A 189 -11.67 0.53 -4.21
N ASP A 190 -10.79 -0.46 -4.12
CA ASP A 190 -9.61 -0.62 -4.94
C ASP A 190 -9.52 -2.11 -5.33
N GLU A 191 -9.68 -2.45 -6.61
CA GLU A 191 -9.66 -3.85 -7.04
C GLU A 191 -8.31 -4.56 -6.78
N ARG A 192 -7.23 -3.83 -6.46
CA ARG A 192 -5.98 -4.44 -5.97
C ARG A 192 -6.18 -5.20 -4.65
N ASP A 193 -7.18 -4.81 -3.85
CA ASP A 193 -7.57 -5.52 -2.62
C ASP A 193 -8.19 -6.91 -2.89
N CYS A 194 -8.54 -7.22 -4.15
CA CYS A 194 -9.03 -8.54 -4.54
C CYS A 194 -7.96 -9.64 -4.42
N ARG A 195 -6.68 -9.29 -4.19
CA ARG A 195 -5.62 -10.28 -3.91
C ARG A 195 -5.96 -11.15 -2.69
N ALA A 196 -6.68 -10.62 -1.70
CA ALA A 196 -7.11 -11.39 -0.53
C ALA A 196 -8.08 -12.54 -0.90
N VAL A 197 -8.85 -12.37 -1.98
CA VAL A 197 -9.84 -13.35 -2.46
C VAL A 197 -9.38 -14.16 -3.67
N TYR A 198 -8.12 -13.98 -4.09
CA TYR A 198 -7.49 -14.85 -5.07
C TYR A 198 -7.40 -16.29 -4.53
N ASP A 199 -7.79 -17.26 -5.35
CA ASP A 199 -7.69 -18.68 -5.07
C ASP A 199 -6.65 -19.31 -6.01
N ARG A 200 -5.51 -19.71 -5.42
CA ARG A 200 -4.37 -20.29 -6.13
C ARG A 200 -4.72 -21.62 -6.82
N TYR A 201 -5.73 -22.36 -6.36
CA TYR A 201 -6.07 -23.66 -6.95
C TYR A 201 -7.04 -23.54 -8.13
N SER A 202 -7.83 -22.48 -8.20
CA SER A 202 -8.64 -22.16 -9.38
C SER A 202 -7.95 -21.21 -10.34
N ASP A 203 -6.82 -20.62 -9.93
CA ASP A 203 -6.14 -19.53 -10.63
C ASP A 203 -7.10 -18.39 -11.01
N ASP A 204 -8.00 -18.06 -10.09
CA ASP A 204 -9.07 -17.09 -10.32
C ASP A 204 -9.43 -16.38 -9.01
N PHE A 205 -10.02 -15.19 -9.13
CA PHE A 205 -10.59 -14.49 -7.99
C PHE A 205 -11.94 -15.11 -7.65
N CYS A 206 -12.27 -15.15 -6.36
CA CYS A 206 -13.56 -15.70 -5.92
C CYS A 206 -13.80 -17.12 -6.43
N SER A 207 -12.73 -17.93 -6.48
CA SER A 207 -12.73 -19.32 -6.96
C SER A 207 -13.37 -19.50 -8.36
N GLY A 208 -13.43 -18.44 -9.18
CA GLY A 208 -14.12 -18.38 -10.48
C GLY A 208 -15.65 -18.39 -10.42
N HIS A 209 -16.20 -18.40 -9.21
CA HIS A 209 -17.63 -18.51 -8.92
C HIS A 209 -18.22 -17.20 -8.38
N GLY A 210 -17.52 -16.08 -8.53
CA GLY A 210 -18.02 -14.77 -8.15
C GLY A 210 -17.32 -13.64 -8.88
N GLN A 211 -17.77 -12.41 -8.60
CA GLN A 211 -17.06 -11.19 -8.97
C GLN A 211 -16.52 -10.56 -7.69
N CYS A 212 -15.27 -10.09 -7.72
CA CYS A 212 -14.73 -9.36 -6.59
C CYS A 212 -15.22 -7.92 -6.62
N ASN A 213 -15.72 -7.43 -5.49
CA ASN A 213 -16.11 -6.06 -5.25
C ASN A 213 -15.47 -5.62 -3.94
N CYS A 214 -14.50 -4.71 -4.01
CA CYS A 214 -13.86 -4.10 -2.83
C CYS A 214 -13.25 -5.15 -1.86
N GLY A 215 -12.53 -6.13 -2.40
CA GLY A 215 -11.90 -7.21 -1.62
C GLY A 215 -12.87 -8.28 -1.08
N ARG A 216 -14.15 -8.24 -1.49
CA ARG A 216 -15.18 -9.22 -1.13
C ARG A 216 -15.75 -9.87 -2.37
N CYS A 217 -16.08 -11.16 -2.29
CA CYS A 217 -16.71 -11.86 -3.39
C CYS A 217 -18.23 -11.82 -3.37
N ASP A 218 -18.82 -11.40 -4.50
CA ASP A 218 -20.23 -11.58 -4.80
C ASP A 218 -20.43 -12.88 -5.58
N CYS A 219 -20.91 -13.90 -4.89
CA CYS A 219 -21.03 -15.25 -5.43
C CYS A 219 -22.18 -15.40 -6.42
N LYS A 220 -21.91 -16.13 -7.51
CA LYS A 220 -22.93 -16.58 -8.45
C LYS A 220 -23.93 -17.49 -7.74
N ALA A 221 -25.17 -17.53 -8.24
CA ALA A 221 -26.22 -18.36 -7.68
C ALA A 221 -25.77 -19.83 -7.58
N GLY A 222 -25.99 -20.44 -6.41
CA GLY A 222 -25.54 -21.79 -6.12
C GLY A 222 -24.16 -21.91 -5.47
N TRP A 223 -23.47 -20.79 -5.20
CA TRP A 223 -22.19 -20.74 -4.50
C TRP A 223 -22.23 -19.81 -3.28
N HIS A 224 -21.42 -20.10 -2.28
CA HIS A 224 -21.25 -19.31 -1.08
C HIS A 224 -19.85 -19.52 -0.48
N GLY A 225 -19.52 -18.79 0.58
CA GLY A 225 -18.17 -18.75 1.15
C GLY A 225 -17.54 -17.37 1.00
N LYS A 226 -16.38 -17.14 1.61
CA LYS A 226 -15.71 -15.82 1.54
C LYS A 226 -15.11 -15.57 0.17
N LYS A 227 -14.68 -16.64 -0.50
CA LYS A 227 -14.13 -16.67 -1.85
C LYS A 227 -15.07 -17.39 -2.82
N CYS A 228 -16.35 -17.61 -2.50
CA CYS A 228 -17.27 -18.42 -3.31
C CYS A 228 -16.78 -19.84 -3.58
N GLU A 229 -16.02 -20.39 -2.64
CA GLU A 229 -15.36 -21.68 -2.71
C GLU A 229 -16.31 -22.87 -2.44
N HIS A 230 -17.52 -22.60 -1.94
CA HIS A 230 -18.43 -23.63 -1.45
C HIS A 230 -19.74 -23.72 -2.25
N PRO A 231 -20.07 -24.87 -2.83
CA PRO A 231 -21.32 -25.04 -3.56
C PRO A 231 -22.50 -25.22 -2.59
N GLN A 232 -23.63 -24.56 -2.85
CA GLN A 232 -24.89 -24.72 -2.09
C GLN A 232 -25.49 -26.12 -2.23
N SER A 233 -25.13 -26.88 -3.27
CA SER A 233 -25.52 -28.28 -3.42
C SER A 233 -24.83 -29.20 -2.40
N CYS A 234 -23.81 -28.70 -1.69
CA CYS A 234 -23.16 -29.44 -0.63
C CYS A 234 -24.11 -29.62 0.56
N THR A 235 -24.17 -30.85 1.06
CA THR A 235 -25.00 -31.22 2.22
C THR A 235 -24.36 -30.82 3.56
N LEU A 236 -23.10 -30.41 3.54
CA LEU A 236 -22.34 -29.99 4.71
C LEU A 236 -22.36 -28.47 4.84
N SER A 237 -22.31 -27.98 6.08
CA SER A 237 -22.00 -26.57 6.32
C SER A 237 -20.57 -26.24 5.86
N ALA A 238 -20.30 -24.97 5.58
CA ALA A 238 -18.95 -24.52 5.20
C ALA A 238 -17.91 -24.85 6.29
N GLU A 239 -18.27 -24.71 7.56
CA GLU A 239 -17.37 -25.05 8.67
C GLU A 239 -17.11 -26.57 8.76
N GLU A 240 -18.13 -27.40 8.54
CA GLU A 240 -17.98 -28.86 8.57
C GLU A 240 -17.18 -29.38 7.37
N SER A 241 -17.35 -28.80 6.19
CA SER A 241 -16.57 -29.17 5.01
C SER A 241 -15.08 -28.85 5.22
N ILE A 242 -14.77 -27.66 5.76
CA ILE A 242 -13.40 -27.27 6.12
C ILE A 242 -12.81 -28.23 7.16
N ARG A 243 -13.54 -28.54 8.25
CA ARG A 243 -13.08 -29.49 9.28
C ARG A 243 -12.75 -30.87 8.73
N ARG A 244 -13.55 -31.37 7.78
CA ARG A 244 -13.27 -32.66 7.12
C ARG A 244 -12.00 -32.63 6.27
N CYS A 245 -11.70 -31.49 5.66
CA CYS A 245 -10.50 -31.30 4.84
C CYS A 245 -9.24 -31.00 5.68
N GLN A 246 -9.37 -30.42 6.86
CA GLN A 246 -8.24 -30.15 7.76
C GLN A 246 -7.63 -31.44 8.32
N GLY A 247 -8.47 -32.40 8.72
CA GLY A 247 -7.98 -33.65 9.31
C GLY A 247 -7.15 -33.38 10.58
N SER A 248 -5.85 -33.70 10.54
CA SER A 248 -4.89 -33.41 11.61
C SER A 248 -4.02 -32.18 11.37
N SER A 249 -4.21 -31.50 10.23
CA SER A 249 -3.52 -30.25 9.89
C SER A 249 -4.34 -29.04 10.31
N ASP A 250 -3.67 -27.93 10.63
CA ASP A 250 -4.34 -26.63 10.82
C ASP A 250 -4.88 -26.06 9.49
N LEU A 251 -4.33 -26.50 8.36
CA LEU A 251 -4.71 -26.05 7.02
C LEU A 251 -5.62 -27.08 6.32
N PRO A 252 -6.65 -26.63 5.59
CA PRO A 252 -7.46 -27.53 4.78
C PRO A 252 -6.60 -28.19 3.70
N CYS A 253 -6.77 -29.51 3.54
CA CYS A 253 -6.00 -30.35 2.62
C CYS A 253 -4.48 -30.20 2.78
N SER A 254 -4.02 -30.00 4.01
CA SER A 254 -2.60 -29.80 4.36
C SER A 254 -1.92 -28.67 3.57
N GLY A 255 -2.68 -27.71 3.04
CA GLY A 255 -2.18 -26.63 2.17
C GLY A 255 -1.71 -27.09 0.79
N ARG A 256 -2.03 -28.32 0.39
CA ARG A 256 -1.55 -28.98 -0.84
C ARG A 256 -2.68 -29.40 -1.78
N GLY A 257 -3.89 -28.93 -1.51
CA GLY A 257 -5.05 -29.32 -2.29
C GLY A 257 -6.24 -28.40 -2.11
N LYS A 258 -7.16 -28.50 -3.06
CA LYS A 258 -8.44 -27.79 -3.03
C LYS A 258 -9.46 -28.60 -2.23
N CYS A 259 -10.10 -27.97 -1.25
CA CYS A 259 -11.20 -28.59 -0.49
C CYS A 259 -12.54 -28.25 -1.14
N GLU A 260 -13.29 -29.26 -1.56
CA GLU A 260 -14.64 -29.11 -2.10
C GLU A 260 -15.59 -30.04 -1.34
N CYS A 261 -16.54 -29.45 -0.58
CA CYS A 261 -17.56 -30.18 0.18
C CYS A 261 -16.99 -31.30 1.08
N GLY A 262 -15.85 -31.06 1.73
CA GLY A 262 -15.22 -32.01 2.65
C GLY A 262 -14.41 -33.12 1.98
N LYS A 263 -14.11 -32.95 0.69
CA LYS A 263 -13.19 -33.81 -0.08
C LYS A 263 -12.02 -32.97 -0.58
N CYS A 264 -10.81 -33.48 -0.40
CA CYS A 264 -9.60 -32.85 -0.92
C CYS A 264 -9.26 -33.40 -2.31
N THR A 265 -8.92 -32.48 -3.21
CA THR A 265 -8.25 -32.76 -4.48
C THR A 265 -6.80 -32.29 -4.33
N CYS A 266 -5.84 -33.22 -4.37
CA CYS A 266 -4.43 -32.90 -4.21
C CYS A 266 -3.85 -32.33 -5.50
N TYR A 267 -2.99 -31.31 -5.37
CA TYR A 267 -2.36 -30.64 -6.49
C TYR A 267 -0.82 -30.83 -6.44
N PRO A 268 -0.17 -31.01 -7.60
CA PRO A 268 -0.74 -31.08 -8.95
C PRO A 268 -1.55 -32.37 -9.19
N PRO A 269 -2.71 -32.33 -9.90
CA PRO A 269 -3.56 -33.51 -10.10
C PRO A 269 -2.89 -34.59 -10.97
N GLU A 270 -1.98 -34.18 -11.85
CA GLU A 270 -1.16 -35.08 -12.69
C GLU A 270 -0.01 -35.74 -11.91
N ASP A 271 0.22 -35.28 -10.67
CA ASP A 271 1.32 -35.74 -9.84
C ASP A 271 0.81 -36.59 -8.67
N HIS A 272 0.94 -37.91 -8.83
CA HIS A 272 0.50 -38.88 -7.82
C HIS A 272 1.37 -38.89 -6.55
N ARG A 273 2.45 -38.09 -6.49
CA ARG A 273 3.34 -38.02 -5.31
C ARG A 273 2.65 -37.40 -4.11
N VAL A 274 1.67 -36.51 -4.32
CA VAL A 274 0.85 -35.94 -3.23
C VAL A 274 -0.47 -36.72 -3.13
N TYR A 275 -0.68 -37.38 -1.99
CA TYR A 275 -1.84 -38.24 -1.77
C TYR A 275 -2.28 -38.24 -0.31
N GLY A 276 -3.31 -39.02 -0.03
CA GLY A 276 -3.97 -39.07 1.27
C GLY A 276 -5.34 -38.42 1.20
N LYS A 277 -6.14 -38.62 2.25
CA LYS A 277 -7.54 -38.13 2.28
C LYS A 277 -7.60 -36.60 2.41
N THR A 278 -6.56 -36.03 2.98
CA THR A 278 -6.34 -34.61 3.26
C THR A 278 -5.03 -34.11 2.64
N CYS A 279 -4.51 -34.79 1.61
CA CYS A 279 -3.23 -34.48 0.94
C CYS A 279 -2.05 -34.38 1.92
N GLU A 280 -2.09 -35.19 2.97
CA GLU A 280 -1.14 -35.20 4.07
C GLU A 280 0.20 -35.86 3.71
N CYS A 281 0.22 -36.67 2.64
CA CYS A 281 1.39 -37.41 2.20
C CYS A 281 1.98 -36.81 0.94
N ASP A 282 3.31 -36.78 0.88
CA ASP A 282 4.07 -36.31 -0.27
C ASP A 282 5.37 -37.07 -0.40
N ASP A 283 5.44 -37.89 -1.43
CA ASP A 283 6.56 -38.79 -1.68
C ASP A 283 7.82 -38.05 -2.13
N ARG A 284 7.74 -36.77 -2.52
CA ARG A 284 8.94 -35.95 -2.82
C ARG A 284 9.86 -35.79 -1.61
N ARG A 285 9.31 -35.93 -0.39
CA ARG A 285 10.11 -35.96 0.85
C ARG A 285 11.00 -37.20 0.99
N CYS A 286 10.73 -38.22 0.18
CA CYS A 286 11.48 -39.45 0.10
C CYS A 286 12.38 -39.51 -1.13
N GLU A 287 12.36 -38.50 -2.02
CA GLU A 287 13.27 -38.42 -3.16
C GLU A 287 14.66 -38.00 -2.70
N ASP A 288 15.70 -38.59 -3.29
CA ASP A 288 17.06 -38.09 -3.18
C ASP A 288 17.33 -36.98 -4.21
N LEU A 289 18.57 -36.48 -4.28
CA LEU A 289 18.98 -35.42 -5.20
C LEU A 289 18.78 -35.79 -6.68
N ASP A 290 18.73 -37.08 -6.99
CA ASP A 290 18.51 -37.61 -8.34
C ASP A 290 17.04 -37.92 -8.62
N GLY A 291 16.13 -37.56 -7.70
CA GLY A 291 14.68 -37.80 -7.81
C GLY A 291 14.26 -39.24 -7.51
N VAL A 292 15.15 -40.07 -6.94
CA VAL A 292 14.87 -41.49 -6.67
C VAL A 292 14.23 -41.65 -5.30
N VAL A 293 13.00 -42.16 -5.27
CA VAL A 293 12.26 -42.43 -4.04
C VAL A 293 12.96 -43.53 -3.23
N CYS A 294 13.36 -43.20 -2.00
CA CYS A 294 14.03 -44.09 -1.05
C CYS A 294 15.27 -44.79 -1.64
N GLY A 295 16.03 -44.07 -2.48
CA GLY A 295 17.25 -44.58 -3.11
C GLY A 295 17.05 -45.85 -3.94
N GLY A 296 15.80 -46.16 -4.34
CA GLY A 296 15.44 -47.37 -5.06
C GLY A 296 15.43 -48.64 -4.20
N HIS A 297 15.60 -48.51 -2.88
CA HIS A 297 15.75 -49.63 -1.93
C HIS A 297 14.70 -49.58 -0.80
N GLY A 298 13.53 -49.02 -1.09
CA GLY A 298 12.44 -48.93 -0.13
C GLY A 298 11.16 -48.40 -0.76
N THR A 299 10.14 -48.27 0.06
CA THR A 299 8.86 -47.65 -0.31
C THR A 299 8.62 -46.43 0.58
N CYS A 300 8.21 -45.31 -0.01
CA CYS A 300 7.83 -44.14 0.77
C CYS A 300 6.45 -44.36 1.40
N SER A 301 6.34 -44.09 2.70
CA SER A 301 5.08 -44.08 3.43
C SER A 301 4.92 -42.72 4.08
N CYS A 302 4.19 -41.82 3.43
CA CYS A 302 3.86 -40.48 3.92
C CYS A 302 5.09 -39.68 4.40
N GLY A 303 6.12 -39.59 3.55
CA GLY A 303 7.36 -38.87 3.84
C GLY A 303 8.38 -39.64 4.70
N ARG A 304 8.16 -40.93 4.94
CA ARG A 304 9.13 -41.81 5.60
C ARG A 304 9.44 -43.04 4.75
N CYS A 305 10.71 -43.27 4.46
CA CYS A 305 11.12 -44.47 3.74
C CYS A 305 11.08 -45.73 4.61
N VAL A 306 10.44 -46.77 4.09
CA VAL A 306 10.49 -48.13 4.63
C VAL A 306 11.51 -48.93 3.83
N CYS A 307 12.69 -49.12 4.42
CA CYS A 307 13.83 -49.74 3.72
C CYS A 307 13.71 -51.25 3.59
N GLU A 308 14.18 -51.75 2.45
CA GLU A 308 14.35 -53.18 2.19
C GLU A 308 15.45 -53.78 3.08
N ARG A 309 15.45 -55.12 3.18
CA ARG A 309 16.41 -55.83 4.03
C ARG A 309 17.84 -55.57 3.56
N GLY A 310 18.66 -55.02 4.46
CA GLY A 310 20.07 -54.74 4.20
C GLY A 310 20.36 -53.27 3.91
N TRP A 311 19.33 -52.42 3.85
CA TRP A 311 19.46 -50.97 3.68
C TRP A 311 18.95 -50.23 4.91
N PHE A 312 19.50 -49.04 5.14
CA PHE A 312 19.09 -48.15 6.21
C PHE A 312 19.47 -46.69 5.89
N GLY A 313 19.07 -45.76 6.75
CA GLY A 313 19.18 -44.32 6.51
C GLY A 313 17.81 -43.70 6.22
N LYS A 314 17.76 -42.36 6.22
CA LYS A 314 16.52 -41.58 6.01
C LYS A 314 15.84 -41.91 4.67
N LEU A 315 16.65 -42.13 3.63
CA LEU A 315 16.23 -42.44 2.26
C LEU A 315 16.70 -43.84 1.84
N CYS A 316 16.98 -44.75 2.78
CA CYS A 316 17.51 -46.09 2.49
C CYS A 316 18.80 -46.11 1.67
N GLN A 317 19.58 -45.03 1.75
CA GLN A 317 20.75 -44.81 0.92
C GLN A 317 22.01 -45.56 1.38
N HIS A 318 22.00 -46.14 2.59
CA HIS A 318 23.18 -46.78 3.17
C HIS A 318 23.02 -48.31 3.23
N PRO A 319 23.97 -49.08 2.67
CA PRO A 319 24.01 -50.53 2.84
C PRO A 319 24.51 -50.87 4.25
N ARG A 320 23.88 -51.85 4.90
CA ARG A 320 24.27 -52.34 6.24
C ARG A 320 25.61 -53.08 6.28
N LYS A 321 26.17 -53.45 5.14
CA LYS A 321 27.44 -54.17 5.04
C LYS A 321 28.50 -53.23 4.43
N CYS A 322 29.57 -52.96 5.18
CA CYS A 322 30.74 -52.23 4.68
C CYS A 322 31.78 -53.20 4.11
N ASN A 323 32.44 -52.80 3.03
CA ASN A 323 33.61 -53.50 2.47
C ASN A 323 34.90 -52.70 2.74
N MET A 324 35.10 -52.27 3.99
CA MET A 324 36.27 -51.49 4.44
C MET A 324 36.51 -51.69 5.94
N THR A 325 37.71 -51.35 6.43
CA THR A 325 38.05 -51.46 7.86
C THR A 325 37.56 -50.26 8.67
N GLU A 326 37.46 -50.42 9.98
CA GLU A 326 36.95 -49.38 10.90
C GLU A 326 37.85 -48.13 10.94
N GLU A 327 39.18 -48.30 10.88
CA GLU A 327 40.15 -47.20 10.77
C GLU A 327 40.01 -46.42 9.46
N GLN A 328 39.84 -47.11 8.33
CA GLN A 328 39.63 -46.46 7.03
C GLN A 328 38.32 -45.66 7.02
N SER A 329 37.26 -46.23 7.61
CA SER A 329 35.98 -45.55 7.77
C SER A 329 36.14 -44.29 8.63
N LYS A 330 36.81 -44.38 9.79
CA LYS A 330 36.95 -43.27 10.73
C LYS A 330 37.68 -42.07 10.13
N ASN A 331 38.79 -42.31 9.42
CA ASN A 331 39.60 -41.25 8.82
C ASN A 331 38.85 -40.41 7.76
N LEU A 332 37.82 -40.97 7.13
CA LEU A 332 37.02 -40.27 6.12
C LEU A 332 35.92 -39.37 6.71
N CYS A 333 35.56 -39.57 7.98
CA CYS A 333 34.50 -38.85 8.68
C CYS A 333 35.03 -37.81 9.68
N GLU A 334 36.35 -37.71 9.84
CA GLU A 334 37.01 -36.85 10.81
C GLU A 334 37.30 -35.48 10.18
N SER A 335 36.77 -34.40 10.77
CA SER A 335 37.00 -33.02 10.32
C SER A 335 38.42 -32.54 10.71
N ALA A 336 38.84 -31.39 10.18
CA ALA A 336 40.17 -30.81 10.43
C ALA A 336 40.52 -30.62 11.93
N ASP A 337 39.50 -30.46 12.78
CA ASP A 337 39.65 -30.31 14.24
C ASP A 337 39.68 -31.65 15.00
N GLY A 338 39.73 -32.80 14.31
CA GLY A 338 39.74 -34.14 14.91
C GLY A 338 38.37 -34.60 15.44
N ILE A 339 37.30 -33.90 15.09
CA ILE A 339 35.93 -34.21 15.50
C ILE A 339 35.26 -35.06 14.43
N LEU A 340 34.71 -36.20 14.83
CA LEU A 340 33.99 -37.10 13.93
C LEU A 340 32.56 -36.55 13.68
N CYS A 341 32.20 -36.31 12.42
CA CYS A 341 30.86 -35.86 12.01
C CYS A 341 30.34 -34.66 12.83
N SER A 342 31.23 -33.69 13.09
CA SER A 342 30.96 -32.47 13.88
C SER A 342 30.37 -32.71 15.28
N GLY A 343 30.48 -33.93 15.81
CA GLY A 343 29.87 -34.35 17.08
C GLY A 343 28.35 -34.51 17.04
N LYS A 344 27.72 -34.31 15.88
CA LYS A 344 26.26 -34.36 15.67
C LYS A 344 25.80 -35.61 14.90
N GLY A 345 26.69 -36.56 14.68
CA GLY A 345 26.41 -37.78 13.92
C GLY A 345 27.34 -38.95 14.25
N SER A 346 27.16 -40.04 13.53
CA SER A 346 27.99 -41.25 13.61
C SER A 346 28.58 -41.61 12.26
N CYS A 347 29.81 -42.10 12.23
CA CYS A 347 30.46 -42.49 10.99
C CYS A 347 30.13 -43.95 10.63
N HIS A 348 29.74 -44.19 9.37
CA HIS A 348 29.46 -45.52 8.87
C HIS A 348 29.96 -45.69 7.42
N CYS A 349 30.86 -46.66 7.20
CA CYS A 349 31.55 -46.89 5.93
C CYS A 349 32.17 -45.62 5.29
N GLY A 350 32.78 -44.74 6.10
CA GLY A 350 33.41 -43.51 5.62
C GLY A 350 32.43 -42.39 5.25
N LYS A 351 31.17 -42.47 5.68
CA LYS A 351 30.17 -41.41 5.55
C LYS A 351 29.57 -41.07 6.91
N CYS A 352 29.35 -39.78 7.16
CA CYS A 352 28.64 -39.33 8.36
C CYS A 352 27.14 -39.52 8.22
N ILE A 353 26.54 -40.11 9.26
CA ILE A 353 25.11 -40.27 9.44
C ILE A 353 24.71 -39.35 10.58
N CYS A 354 24.06 -38.23 10.25
CA CYS A 354 23.65 -37.22 11.22
C CYS A 354 22.53 -37.74 12.14
N SER A 355 22.50 -37.23 13.37
CA SER A 355 21.58 -37.71 14.40
C SER A 355 20.12 -37.54 13.99
N ALA A 356 19.33 -38.60 14.16
CA ALA A 356 17.89 -38.56 13.86
C ALA A 356 17.08 -37.77 14.90
N GLU A 357 17.64 -37.51 16.09
CA GLU A 357 17.02 -36.66 17.12
C GLU A 357 17.00 -35.19 16.71
N GLU A 358 17.93 -34.79 15.84
CA GLU A 358 18.04 -33.45 15.27
C GLU A 358 17.83 -33.53 13.75
N TRP A 359 16.58 -33.79 13.34
CA TRP A 359 16.20 -33.97 11.92
C TRP A 359 16.55 -32.79 11.00
N TYR A 360 16.88 -31.64 11.59
CA TYR A 360 17.31 -30.42 10.95
C TYR A 360 18.85 -30.33 10.81
N ILE A 361 19.63 -31.32 11.24
CA ILE A 361 21.09 -31.32 11.03
C ILE A 361 21.42 -32.11 9.75
N SER A 362 22.10 -31.46 8.82
CA SER A 362 22.42 -31.98 7.48
C SER A 362 23.89 -31.73 7.11
N GLY A 363 24.29 -32.07 5.88
CA GLY A 363 25.66 -31.90 5.37
C GLY A 363 26.53 -33.16 5.41
N GLU A 364 27.63 -33.15 4.65
CA GLU A 364 28.56 -34.29 4.53
C GLU A 364 29.25 -34.63 5.86
N PHE A 365 29.43 -33.64 6.73
CA PHE A 365 30.03 -33.79 8.06
C PHE A 365 29.06 -33.42 9.19
N CYS A 366 27.75 -33.35 8.93
CA CYS A 366 26.72 -32.98 9.92
C CYS A 366 26.93 -31.60 10.56
N ASP A 367 27.40 -30.65 9.76
CA ASP A 367 27.76 -29.29 10.14
C ASP A 367 26.67 -28.25 9.82
N CYS A 368 25.67 -28.59 9.00
CA CYS A 368 24.57 -27.70 8.61
C CYS A 368 23.37 -27.80 9.55
N ASP A 369 22.71 -26.68 9.84
CA ASP A 369 21.46 -26.59 10.61
C ASP A 369 20.33 -25.98 9.76
N ASP A 370 19.41 -26.83 9.31
CA ASP A 370 18.30 -26.51 8.43
C ASP A 370 17.26 -25.57 9.06
N ARG A 371 17.35 -25.29 10.38
CA ARG A 371 16.49 -24.28 11.03
C ARG A 371 16.85 -22.86 10.63
N ASP A 372 18.04 -22.67 10.07
CA ASP A 372 18.54 -21.39 9.60
C ASP A 372 17.96 -21.01 8.22
N CYS A 373 17.24 -21.92 7.55
CA CYS A 373 16.54 -21.60 6.31
C CYS A 373 15.34 -20.66 6.51
N ASP A 374 15.09 -19.85 5.47
CA ASP A 374 13.99 -18.89 5.44
C ASP A 374 12.62 -19.56 5.59
N LYS A 375 11.72 -18.84 6.29
CA LYS A 375 10.36 -19.27 6.62
C LYS A 375 9.35 -18.26 6.14
N HIS A 376 8.26 -18.75 5.56
CA HIS A 376 7.07 -17.96 5.29
C HIS A 376 5.84 -18.71 5.82
N ASP A 377 4.91 -18.00 6.47
CA ASP A 377 3.78 -18.59 7.22
C ASP A 377 4.19 -19.66 8.26
N GLY A 378 5.39 -19.51 8.84
CA GLY A 378 5.92 -20.44 9.85
C GLY A 378 6.46 -21.76 9.30
N LEU A 379 6.47 -21.96 7.98
CA LEU A 379 6.97 -23.16 7.30
C LEU A 379 8.33 -22.89 6.66
N ILE A 380 9.32 -23.76 6.91
CA ILE A 380 10.63 -23.72 6.25
C ILE A 380 10.44 -24.00 4.75
N CYS A 381 10.97 -23.12 3.90
CA CYS A 381 10.82 -23.18 2.45
C CYS A 381 9.37 -23.38 2.00
N THR A 382 8.40 -22.89 2.78
CA THR A 382 6.94 -23.07 2.63
C THR A 382 6.46 -24.51 2.40
N GLY A 383 7.33 -25.50 2.63
CA GLY A 383 7.10 -26.89 2.23
C GLY A 383 7.07 -27.14 0.71
N ASN A 384 7.52 -26.18 -0.10
CA ASN A 384 7.64 -26.22 -1.57
C ASN A 384 9.10 -26.22 -2.07
N GLY A 385 10.04 -26.42 -1.15
CA GLY A 385 11.45 -26.55 -1.44
C GLY A 385 12.14 -27.39 -0.38
N ILE A 386 13.39 -27.71 -0.63
CA ILE A 386 14.27 -28.41 0.30
C ILE A 386 15.26 -27.39 0.88
N CYS A 387 15.43 -27.40 2.19
CA CYS A 387 16.47 -26.60 2.83
C CYS A 387 17.84 -27.22 2.53
N SER A 388 18.74 -26.43 1.95
CA SER A 388 20.11 -26.78 1.61
C SER A 388 21.03 -25.83 2.38
N CYS A 389 21.37 -26.20 3.62
CA CYS A 389 22.31 -25.48 4.50
C CYS A 389 22.07 -23.96 4.60
N GLY A 390 20.85 -23.55 4.96
CA GLY A 390 20.48 -22.14 5.16
C GLY A 390 19.90 -21.45 3.92
N ASN A 391 19.81 -22.14 2.78
CA ASN A 391 19.12 -21.63 1.59
C ASN A 391 18.01 -22.59 1.13
N CYS A 392 16.89 -22.05 0.64
CA CYS A 392 15.81 -22.88 0.11
C CYS A 392 16.02 -23.19 -1.37
N GLU A 393 16.14 -24.47 -1.70
CA GLU A 393 16.10 -24.97 -3.07
C GLU A 393 14.66 -25.26 -3.45
N CYS A 394 14.08 -24.37 -4.24
CA CYS A 394 12.68 -24.46 -4.65
C CYS A 394 12.45 -25.54 -5.69
N TRP A 395 11.35 -26.27 -5.57
CA TRP A 395 10.94 -27.24 -6.58
C TRP A 395 10.55 -26.55 -7.89
N ASP A 396 10.65 -27.26 -9.01
CA ASP A 396 10.31 -26.72 -10.34
C ASP A 396 8.95 -26.01 -10.35
N GLY A 397 8.96 -24.76 -10.80
CA GLY A 397 7.80 -23.86 -10.82
C GLY A 397 7.62 -23.02 -9.55
N TRP A 398 8.40 -23.24 -8.49
CA TRP A 398 8.43 -22.38 -7.29
C TRP A 398 9.66 -21.46 -7.28
N ASN A 399 9.50 -20.27 -6.71
CA ASN A 399 10.54 -19.25 -6.56
C ASN A 399 10.32 -18.43 -5.28
N GLY A 400 11.26 -17.54 -4.97
CA GLY A 400 11.31 -16.77 -3.72
C GLY A 400 12.30 -17.36 -2.72
N ASN A 401 12.70 -16.59 -1.71
CA ASN A 401 13.72 -17.01 -0.75
C ASN A 401 13.23 -18.14 0.17
N ALA A 402 11.91 -18.26 0.36
CA ALA A 402 11.26 -19.35 1.08
C ALA A 402 10.35 -20.18 0.15
N CYS A 403 10.56 -20.15 -1.17
CA CYS A 403 9.76 -20.87 -2.17
C CYS A 403 8.26 -20.55 -2.15
N GLU A 404 7.91 -19.32 -1.77
CA GLU A 404 6.55 -18.86 -1.54
C GLU A 404 5.77 -18.48 -2.82
N ILE A 405 6.47 -18.36 -3.95
CA ILE A 405 5.95 -17.89 -5.23
C ILE A 405 5.84 -19.07 -6.20
N TRP A 406 4.64 -19.39 -6.71
CA TRP A 406 4.47 -20.33 -7.84
C TRP A 406 4.45 -19.53 -9.14
N LEU A 407 5.32 -19.88 -10.09
CA LEU A 407 5.48 -19.20 -11.37
C LEU A 407 4.62 -19.79 -12.49
N GLY A 408 4.00 -20.96 -12.28
CA GLY A 408 3.29 -21.67 -13.33
C GLY A 408 4.22 -22.11 -14.47
N ALA A 409 3.74 -23.00 -15.34
CA ALA A 409 4.38 -23.16 -16.64
C ALA A 409 4.03 -21.90 -17.45
N GLU A 410 5.04 -21.10 -17.82
CA GLU A 410 4.90 -20.10 -18.87
C GLU A 410 4.26 -20.78 -20.09
N TYR A 411 3.05 -20.36 -20.45
CA TYR A 411 2.51 -20.70 -21.75
C TYR A 411 3.32 -19.93 -22.82
N PRO A 412 3.75 -20.59 -23.90
CA PRO A 412 4.43 -19.95 -25.02
C PRO A 412 3.55 -18.97 -25.79
#